data_AF-A0A0F8WDG8-F1
#
_entry.id   AF-A0A0F8WDG8-F1
#
_cell.length_a   1.000
_cell.length_b   1.000
_cell.length_c   1.000
_cell.angle_alpha   90.00
_cell.angle_beta   90.00
_cell.angle_gamma   90.00
#
_symmetry.space_group_name_H-M   'P 1'
#
loop_
_entity.id
_entity.type
_entity.pdbx_description
1 polymer ?
#
loop_
_entity_poly.entity_id
_entity_poly.type
_entity_poly.pdbx_seq_one_letter_code
_entity_poly.pdbx_strand_id
1 'polypeptide(L)'
;FTPDKLKQLWRGQRQCTRCDGTGREDSGQPKWLSQTAEPFPYACDCVEPYPITLYGEAYGARIQRGGGDYRRDGDVSFRLFDVLVAEKHWLNWENIVGVAKRVGVKTVPAVDVIEYGSPGMAVRSCMAVQADIVDFVRDGFKSIVANEEGIPRLAEGIVARTDPYLFDNNGRRVVFKTKTKDF
;
A
#
# COMPACT_ATOMS: atom_id res chain seq x y z
N PHE A 1 5.64 -5.97 11.96
CA PHE A 1 6.00 -6.77 10.78
C PHE A 1 6.70 -8.03 11.27
N THR A 2 6.14 -9.23 11.06
CA THR A 2 6.75 -10.51 11.50
C THR A 2 6.80 -11.50 10.34
N PRO A 3 7.81 -12.41 10.29
CA PRO A 3 7.87 -13.45 9.27
C PRO A 3 6.61 -14.32 9.19
N ASP A 4 5.94 -14.59 10.32
CA ASP A 4 4.71 -15.39 10.32
C ASP A 4 3.53 -14.71 9.63
N LYS A 5 3.45 -13.38 9.71
CA LYS A 5 2.44 -12.63 8.95
C LYS A 5 2.69 -12.64 7.44
N LEU A 6 3.94 -12.81 6.98
CA LEU A 6 4.25 -12.95 5.55
C LEU A 6 3.73 -14.26 4.96
N LYS A 7 3.73 -15.34 5.75
CA LYS A 7 3.18 -16.64 5.33
C LYS A 7 1.69 -16.55 4.96
N GLN A 8 0.96 -15.59 5.54
CA GLN A 8 -0.45 -15.34 5.20
C GLN A 8 -0.67 -14.82 3.78
N LEU A 9 0.38 -14.39 3.09
CA LEU A 9 0.29 -13.91 1.71
C LEU A 9 0.37 -15.01 0.68
N TRP A 10 0.88 -16.20 1.05
CA TRP A 10 0.98 -17.33 0.13
C TRP A 10 -0.40 -17.93 -0.16
N ARG A 11 -0.54 -18.43 -1.39
CA ARG A 11 -1.77 -19.03 -1.90
C ARG A 11 -1.46 -20.42 -2.44
N GLY A 12 -2.43 -21.31 -2.31
CA GLY A 12 -2.36 -22.64 -2.92
C GLY A 12 -2.63 -22.54 -4.42
N GLN A 13 -2.30 -23.62 -5.14
CA GLN A 13 -2.64 -23.76 -6.55
C GLN A 13 -4.16 -23.63 -6.75
N ARG A 14 -4.59 -22.80 -7.71
CA ARG A 14 -6.03 -22.52 -7.99
C ARG A 14 -6.86 -23.78 -8.23
N GLN A 15 -6.26 -24.84 -8.76
CA GLN A 15 -6.95 -26.09 -9.09
C GLN A 15 -6.88 -27.13 -7.96
N CYS A 16 -6.35 -26.77 -6.79
CA CYS A 16 -6.26 -27.69 -5.68
C CYS A 16 -7.66 -28.00 -5.11
N THR A 17 -8.07 -29.26 -5.19
CA THR A 17 -9.37 -29.74 -4.67
C THR A 17 -9.48 -29.70 -3.15
N ARG A 18 -8.36 -29.56 -2.42
CA ARG A 18 -8.33 -29.45 -0.94
C ARG A 18 -8.55 -28.02 -0.46
N CYS A 19 -7.94 -27.04 -1.11
CA CYS A 19 -7.95 -25.64 -0.64
C CYS A 19 -8.63 -24.64 -1.59
N ASP A 20 -9.04 -25.05 -2.79
CA ASP A 20 -9.64 -24.18 -3.81
C ASP A 20 -8.84 -22.89 -4.08
N GLY A 21 -7.51 -23.03 -4.16
CA GLY A 21 -6.58 -21.90 -4.35
C GLY A 21 -6.39 -20.96 -3.15
N THR A 22 -7.05 -21.18 -2.02
CA THR A 22 -6.85 -20.36 -0.81
C THR A 22 -5.51 -20.63 -0.13
N GLY A 23 -4.93 -21.82 -0.33
CA GLY A 23 -3.76 -22.30 0.40
C GLY A 23 -4.06 -22.75 1.83
N ARG A 24 -5.32 -22.73 2.23
CA ARG A 24 -5.79 -23.14 3.56
C ARG A 24 -6.46 -24.50 3.44
N GLU A 25 -6.01 -25.45 4.26
CA GLU A 25 -6.67 -26.75 4.32
C GLU A 25 -7.84 -26.68 5.31
N ASP A 26 -9.03 -26.41 4.78
CA ASP A 26 -10.28 -26.40 5.55
C ASP A 26 -11.03 -27.73 5.45
N SER A 27 -10.46 -28.74 4.78
CA SER A 27 -11.13 -30.01 4.49
C SER A 27 -11.49 -30.72 5.80
N GLY A 28 -12.77 -30.64 6.17
CA GLY A 28 -13.32 -31.24 7.39
C GLY A 28 -13.73 -30.25 8.49
N GLN A 29 -13.47 -28.94 8.35
CA GLN A 29 -13.90 -27.95 9.35
C GLN A 29 -15.17 -27.18 8.93
N PRO A 30 -16.06 -26.83 9.89
CA PRO A 30 -17.15 -25.90 9.64
C PRO A 30 -16.64 -24.56 9.08
N LYS A 31 -17.31 -24.03 8.05
CA LYS A 31 -16.97 -22.77 7.35
C LYS A 31 -16.75 -21.55 8.27
N TRP A 32 -17.34 -21.54 9.47
CA TRP A 32 -17.17 -20.46 10.44
C TRP A 32 -15.81 -20.51 11.15
N LEU A 33 -15.24 -21.71 11.38
CA LEU A 33 -13.91 -21.88 11.96
C LEU A 33 -12.82 -21.43 10.99
N SER A 34 -12.96 -21.73 9.70
CA SER A 34 -12.04 -21.24 8.67
C SER A 34 -12.15 -19.73 8.38
N GLN A 35 -13.18 -19.07 8.91
CA GLN A 35 -13.32 -17.61 8.85
C GLN A 35 -12.83 -16.89 10.11
N THR A 36 -12.66 -17.61 11.24
CA THR A 36 -12.43 -17.00 12.56
C THR A 36 -11.14 -17.45 13.25
N ALA A 37 -10.51 -18.55 12.81
CA ALA A 37 -9.25 -19.03 13.39
C ALA A 37 -8.04 -18.21 12.90
N GLU A 38 -7.39 -17.49 13.82
CA GLU A 38 -6.05 -16.94 13.62
C GLU A 38 -5.10 -17.40 14.75
N PRO A 39 -3.88 -17.89 14.45
CA PRO A 39 -3.34 -18.22 13.12
C PRO A 39 -3.92 -19.54 12.58
N PHE A 40 -4.05 -19.64 11.25
CA PHE A 40 -4.50 -20.86 10.57
C PHE A 40 -3.55 -22.02 10.89
N PRO A 41 -4.03 -23.13 11.46
CA PRO A 41 -3.16 -24.18 11.96
C PRO A 41 -2.54 -25.06 10.86
N TYR A 42 -3.10 -25.07 9.63
CA TYR A 42 -2.63 -25.95 8.55
C TYR A 42 -2.59 -25.22 7.19
N ALA A 43 -1.40 -25.17 6.58
CA ALA A 43 -1.23 -24.77 5.18
C ALA A 43 -1.44 -25.99 4.28
N CYS A 44 -2.13 -25.82 3.15
CA CYS A 44 -2.22 -26.88 2.14
C CYS A 44 -0.83 -27.23 1.60
N ASP A 45 -0.55 -28.52 1.37
CA ASP A 45 0.71 -28.98 0.76
C ASP A 45 0.93 -28.41 -0.66
N CYS A 46 -0.13 -27.91 -1.28
CA CYS A 46 -0.14 -27.22 -2.56
C CYS A 46 0.32 -25.75 -2.50
N VAL A 47 0.61 -25.23 -1.30
CA VAL A 47 1.15 -23.88 -1.13
C VAL A 47 2.64 -23.91 -1.45
N GLU A 48 3.00 -23.31 -2.57
CA GLU A 48 4.39 -23.07 -2.91
C GLU A 48 4.76 -21.62 -2.60
N PRO A 49 5.92 -21.35 -1.99
CA PRO A 49 6.43 -19.99 -1.86
C PRO A 49 6.60 -19.37 -3.25
N TYR A 50 6.02 -18.19 -3.46
CA TYR A 50 6.31 -17.36 -4.62
C TYR A 50 6.88 -16.01 -4.17
N PRO A 51 7.74 -15.37 -4.98
CA PRO A 51 8.39 -14.13 -4.58
C PRO A 51 7.35 -13.02 -4.48
N ILE A 52 7.32 -12.37 -3.32
CA ILE A 52 6.51 -11.17 -3.05
C ILE A 52 7.47 -10.10 -2.55
N THR A 53 7.55 -8.99 -3.27
CA THR A 53 8.37 -7.84 -2.88
C THR A 53 7.44 -6.72 -2.40
N LEU A 54 7.65 -6.29 -1.16
CA LEU A 54 6.93 -5.17 -0.55
C LEU A 54 7.80 -3.92 -0.63
N TYR A 55 7.32 -2.89 -1.33
CA TYR A 55 7.97 -1.60 -1.42
C TYR A 55 7.25 -0.60 -0.52
N GLY A 56 8.01 0.10 0.31
CA GLY A 56 7.45 1.06 1.24
C GLY A 56 8.49 2.05 1.74
N GLU A 57 7.98 3.09 2.38
CA GLU A 57 8.79 4.12 2.99
C GLU A 57 9.04 3.75 4.46
N ALA A 58 10.30 3.56 4.81
CA ALA A 58 10.70 3.49 6.20
C ALA A 58 10.88 4.92 6.74
N TYR A 59 10.20 5.26 7.82
CA TYR A 59 10.24 6.61 8.42
C TYR A 59 10.37 6.53 9.95
N GLY A 60 10.82 7.61 10.57
CA GLY A 60 11.08 7.68 12.01
C GLY A 60 12.49 8.15 12.31
N ALA A 61 12.84 8.18 13.60
CA ALA A 61 14.15 8.67 14.01
C ALA A 61 15.27 7.78 13.43
N ARG A 62 16.42 8.40 13.15
CA ARG A 62 17.65 7.74 12.66
C ARG A 62 17.65 7.23 11.22
N ILE A 63 16.57 7.39 10.45
CA ILE A 63 16.56 7.04 9.01
C ILE A 63 17.05 8.21 8.15
N GLN A 64 16.54 9.42 8.38
CA GLN A 64 16.94 10.63 7.66
C GLN A 64 17.04 11.83 8.61
N ARG A 65 17.76 12.89 8.21
CA ARG A 65 17.73 14.19 8.93
C ARG A 65 16.28 14.74 8.88
N GLY A 66 15.68 15.00 10.05
CA GLY A 66 14.25 15.36 10.17
C GLY A 66 13.28 14.16 10.20
N GLY A 67 13.77 12.92 10.07
CA GLY A 67 12.95 11.70 10.17
C GLY A 67 12.35 11.49 11.57
N GLY A 68 13.05 11.95 12.61
CA GLY A 68 12.57 11.95 13.99
C GLY A 68 11.36 12.84 14.22
N ASP A 69 11.12 13.81 13.33
CA ASP A 69 9.96 14.67 13.46
C ASP A 69 8.68 13.90 13.12
N TYR A 70 8.72 12.85 12.29
CA TYR A 70 7.51 12.14 11.87
C TYR A 70 6.91 11.22 12.94
N ARG A 71 7.56 11.00 14.09
CA ARG A 71 7.07 10.07 15.12
C ARG A 71 7.58 10.41 16.51
N ARG A 72 6.68 10.55 17.49
CA ARG A 72 7.02 10.96 18.88
C ARG A 72 7.95 10.00 19.61
N ASP A 73 7.79 8.69 19.40
CA ASP A 73 8.47 7.69 20.23
C ASP A 73 9.90 7.34 19.75
N GLY A 74 10.37 7.95 18.65
CA GLY A 74 11.72 7.71 18.12
C GLY A 74 11.93 6.34 17.45
N ASP A 75 10.88 5.53 17.34
CA ASP A 75 10.94 4.23 16.67
C ASP A 75 10.82 4.33 15.15
N VAL A 76 11.38 3.35 14.45
CA VAL A 76 11.21 3.17 13.00
C VAL A 76 9.85 2.56 12.70
N SER A 77 9.17 3.09 11.68
CA SER A 77 7.91 2.57 11.12
C SER A 77 8.05 2.38 9.61
N PHE A 78 7.08 1.69 9.02
CA PHE A 78 7.05 1.36 7.59
C PHE A 78 5.67 1.60 7.01
N ARG A 79 5.60 2.29 5.87
CA ARG A 79 4.35 2.52 5.12
C ARG A 79 4.45 1.88 3.75
N LEU A 80 3.59 0.90 3.49
CA LEU A 80 3.54 0.19 2.21
C LEU A 80 2.97 1.10 1.11
N PHE A 81 3.61 1.16 -0.05
CA PHE A 81 3.07 1.88 -1.21
C PHE A 81 2.98 1.04 -2.48
N ASP A 82 3.74 -0.06 -2.57
CA ASP A 82 3.77 -0.91 -3.76
C ASP A 82 4.01 -2.38 -3.41
N VAL A 83 3.44 -3.28 -4.23
CA VAL A 83 3.63 -4.73 -4.09
C VAL A 83 3.85 -5.35 -5.47
N LEU A 84 4.94 -6.11 -5.61
CA LEU A 84 5.25 -6.91 -6.79
C LEU A 84 5.14 -8.40 -6.45
N VAL A 85 4.36 -9.14 -7.23
CA VAL A 85 4.13 -10.58 -7.06
C VAL A 85 4.72 -11.34 -8.24
N ALA A 86 5.36 -12.48 -7.95
CA ALA A 86 6.00 -13.35 -8.93
C ALA A 86 7.00 -12.60 -9.84
N GLU A 87 7.63 -11.54 -9.30
CA GLU A 87 8.56 -10.64 -10.01
C GLU A 87 7.99 -9.99 -11.29
N LYS A 88 6.67 -10.05 -11.47
CA LYS A 88 6.02 -9.74 -12.75
C LYS A 88 4.77 -8.88 -12.61
N HIS A 89 4.01 -9.05 -11.52
CA HIS A 89 2.68 -8.48 -11.38
C HIS A 89 2.65 -7.43 -10.28
N TRP A 90 2.55 -6.16 -10.69
CA TRP A 90 2.25 -5.07 -9.77
C TRP A 90 0.77 -5.14 -9.35
N LEU A 91 0.51 -5.01 -8.06
CA LEU A 91 -0.86 -5.02 -7.54
C LEU A 91 -1.54 -3.65 -7.72
N ASN A 92 -2.86 -3.66 -7.90
CA ASN A 92 -3.67 -2.44 -7.82
C ASN A 92 -3.80 -1.96 -6.36
N TRP A 93 -4.30 -0.74 -6.16
CA TRP A 93 -4.35 -0.13 -4.83
C TRP A 93 -5.16 -0.94 -3.81
N GLU A 94 -6.33 -1.45 -4.23
CA GLU A 94 -7.19 -2.27 -3.37
C GLU A 94 -6.43 -3.50 -2.82
N ASN A 95 -5.69 -4.20 -3.70
CA ASN A 95 -4.91 -5.35 -3.28
C ASN A 95 -3.71 -4.97 -2.40
N ILE A 96 -3.08 -3.81 -2.62
CA ILE A 96 -2.02 -3.29 -1.74
C ILE A 96 -2.56 -3.04 -0.33
N VAL A 97 -3.73 -2.40 -0.21
CA VAL A 97 -4.41 -2.19 1.08
C VAL A 97 -4.74 -3.52 1.76
N GLY A 98 -5.21 -4.50 0.99
CA GLY A 98 -5.45 -5.86 1.47
C GLY A 98 -4.20 -6.54 2.02
N VAL A 99 -3.06 -6.42 1.32
CA VAL A 99 -1.76 -6.93 1.78
C VAL A 99 -1.33 -6.23 3.07
N ALA A 100 -1.39 -4.89 3.12
CA ALA A 100 -1.01 -4.10 4.28
C ALA A 100 -1.77 -4.52 5.54
N LYS A 101 -3.10 -4.72 5.42
CA LYS A 101 -3.96 -5.20 6.51
C LYS A 101 -3.50 -6.55 7.05
N ARG A 102 -3.22 -7.53 6.17
CA ARG A 102 -2.80 -8.88 6.56
C ARG A 102 -1.43 -8.87 7.27
N VAL A 103 -0.49 -8.09 6.75
CA VAL A 103 0.85 -8.02 7.37
C VAL A 103 0.93 -7.09 8.58
N GLY A 104 -0.16 -6.37 8.87
CA GLY A 104 -0.27 -5.44 9.99
C GLY A 104 0.66 -4.23 9.86
N VAL A 105 0.74 -3.66 8.66
CA VAL A 105 1.41 -2.37 8.40
C VAL A 105 0.41 -1.38 7.83
N LYS A 106 0.68 -0.09 7.96
CA LYS A 106 -0.13 0.95 7.31
C LYS A 106 0.34 1.13 5.85
N THR A 107 -0.56 1.58 4.98
CA THR A 107 -0.15 2.07 3.66
C THR A 107 0.28 3.54 3.76
N VAL A 108 0.94 4.04 2.72
CA VAL A 108 0.96 5.49 2.48
C VAL A 108 -0.48 5.98 2.31
N PRO A 109 -0.81 7.19 2.78
CA PRO A 109 -2.16 7.72 2.61
C PRO A 109 -2.41 8.04 1.14
N ALA A 110 -3.55 7.59 0.61
CA ALA A 110 -4.08 8.14 -0.63
C ALA A 110 -4.47 9.59 -0.37
N VAL A 111 -4.01 10.50 -1.23
CA VAL A 111 -4.31 11.93 -1.10
C VAL A 111 -5.49 12.23 -2.01
N ASP A 112 -6.59 12.67 -1.40
CA ASP A 112 -7.71 13.20 -2.16
C ASP A 112 -7.31 14.57 -2.71
N VAL A 113 -7.28 14.68 -4.03
CA VAL A 113 -7.09 15.95 -4.72
C VAL A 113 -8.47 16.48 -5.10
N ILE A 114 -8.62 17.80 -5.11
CA ILE A 114 -9.84 18.43 -5.59
C ILE A 114 -9.83 18.32 -7.12
N GLU A 115 -10.77 17.56 -7.68
CA GLU A 115 -11.03 17.59 -9.11
C GLU A 115 -11.88 18.83 -9.42
N TYR A 116 -11.36 19.76 -10.23
CA TYR A 116 -12.14 20.90 -10.69
C TYR A 116 -13.02 20.51 -11.88
N GLY A 117 -14.02 19.65 -11.64
CA GLY A 117 -15.04 19.29 -12.63
C GLY A 117 -16.19 20.29 -12.63
N SER A 118 -16.20 21.25 -13.57
CA SER A 118 -17.20 22.32 -13.73
C SER A 118 -17.42 23.22 -12.48
N PRO A 119 -17.81 24.50 -12.63
CA PRO A 119 -18.02 25.38 -11.48
C PRO A 119 -19.20 24.86 -10.61
N GLY A 120 -18.91 24.24 -9.47
CA GLY A 120 -19.94 23.84 -8.48
C GLY A 120 -19.79 22.45 -7.86
N MET A 121 -18.91 21.57 -8.35
CA MET A 121 -18.71 20.23 -7.77
C MET A 121 -17.23 19.96 -7.47
N ALA A 122 -16.78 20.35 -6.28
CA ALA A 122 -15.52 19.83 -5.74
C ALA A 122 -15.75 18.39 -5.25
N VAL A 123 -15.40 17.41 -6.08
CA VAL A 123 -15.31 16.01 -5.65
C VAL A 123 -13.90 15.76 -5.17
N ARG A 124 -13.77 15.24 -3.95
CA ARG A 124 -12.50 14.74 -3.42
C ARG A 124 -12.34 13.31 -3.91
N SER A 125 -11.29 13.08 -4.68
CA SER A 125 -10.98 11.76 -5.23
C SER A 125 -9.48 11.52 -5.19
N CYS A 126 -9.08 10.27 -4.95
CA CYS A 126 -7.70 9.82 -5.12
C CYS A 126 -7.35 9.59 -6.60
N MET A 127 -8.32 9.76 -7.51
CA MET A 127 -8.12 9.87 -8.94
C MET A 127 -8.19 11.35 -9.33
N ALA A 128 -7.13 11.85 -9.96
CA ALA A 128 -7.06 13.24 -10.39
C ALA A 128 -6.23 13.34 -11.68
N VAL A 129 -6.47 14.41 -12.45
CA VAL A 129 -5.63 14.74 -13.60
C VAL A 129 -4.33 15.38 -13.15
N GLN A 130 -3.30 15.31 -13.99
CA GLN A 130 -1.97 15.80 -13.64
C GLN A 130 -1.97 17.29 -13.22
N ALA A 131 -2.78 18.13 -13.86
CA ALA A 131 -2.86 19.56 -13.57
C ALA A 131 -3.30 19.83 -12.12
N ASP A 132 -4.38 19.17 -11.67
CA ASP A 132 -4.91 19.33 -10.32
C ASP A 132 -3.89 18.89 -9.26
N ILE A 133 -3.15 17.81 -9.52
CA ILE A 133 -2.08 17.33 -8.64
C ILE A 133 -0.96 18.37 -8.52
N VAL A 134 -0.57 18.98 -9.65
CA VAL A 134 0.48 20.01 -9.69
C VAL A 134 0.06 21.26 -8.92
N ASP A 135 -1.16 21.75 -9.14
CA ASP A 135 -1.67 22.94 -8.46
C ASP A 135 -1.82 22.70 -6.95
N PHE A 136 -2.35 21.54 -6.55
CA PHE A 136 -2.45 21.15 -5.13
C PHE A 136 -1.09 21.10 -4.42
N VAL A 137 -0.05 20.59 -5.10
CA VAL A 137 1.29 20.51 -4.51
C VAL A 137 1.99 21.86 -4.48
N ARG A 138 1.72 22.74 -5.45
CA ARG A 138 2.21 24.12 -5.48
C ARG A 138 1.70 24.94 -4.31
N ASP A 139 0.41 24.80 -3.98
CA ASP A 139 -0.19 25.50 -2.83
C ASP A 139 0.35 24.99 -1.48
N GLY A 140 0.96 23.81 -1.48
CA GLY A 140 1.44 23.13 -0.28
C GLY A 140 0.30 22.54 0.55
N PHE A 141 0.58 21.42 1.19
CA PHE A 141 -0.44 20.72 1.98
C PHE A 141 0.16 20.08 3.23
N LYS A 142 -0.68 19.84 4.24
CA LYS A 142 -0.26 19.19 5.48
C LYS A 142 -0.06 17.69 5.26
N SER A 143 1.02 17.14 5.81
CA SER A 143 1.27 15.70 5.79
C SER A 143 0.27 14.96 6.67
N ILE A 144 -0.51 14.05 6.05
CA ILE A 144 -1.45 13.16 6.75
C ILE A 144 -0.69 12.28 7.75
N VAL A 145 0.46 11.72 7.35
CA VAL A 145 1.29 10.87 8.22
C VAL A 145 1.77 11.66 9.43
N ALA A 146 2.33 12.86 9.23
CA ALA A 146 2.82 13.67 10.34
C ALA A 146 1.69 14.10 11.30
N ASN A 147 0.48 14.34 10.76
CA ASN A 147 -0.69 14.65 11.56
C ASN A 147 -1.18 13.45 12.39
N GLU A 148 -1.25 12.25 11.81
CA GLU A 148 -1.59 11.00 12.54
C GLU A 148 -0.65 10.73 13.71
N GLU A 149 0.62 11.12 13.56
CA GLU A 149 1.67 10.91 14.56
C GLU A 149 1.76 12.10 15.55
N GLY A 150 0.88 13.10 15.39
CA GLY A 150 0.72 14.22 16.31
C GLY A 150 1.79 15.30 16.21
N ILE A 151 2.48 15.41 15.06
CA ILE A 151 3.51 16.42 14.80
C ILE A 151 3.23 17.08 13.42
N PRO A 152 2.17 17.90 13.29
CA PRO A 152 1.73 18.43 12.01
C PRO A 152 2.82 19.25 11.29
N ARG A 153 3.01 19.00 10.01
CA ARG A 153 3.93 19.77 9.12
C ARG A 153 3.47 19.71 7.68
N LEU A 154 4.11 20.51 6.82
CA LEU A 154 3.94 20.42 5.38
C LEU A 154 4.50 19.10 4.83
N ALA A 155 3.76 18.48 3.92
CA ALA A 155 4.23 17.33 3.17
C ALA A 155 5.33 17.74 2.20
N GLU A 156 6.24 16.81 1.89
CA GLU A 156 7.28 17.03 0.89
C GLU A 156 6.70 17.19 -0.52
N GLY A 157 5.66 16.41 -0.84
CA GLY A 157 5.10 16.30 -2.17
C GLY A 157 4.22 15.07 -2.34
N ILE A 158 3.89 14.77 -3.60
CA ILE A 158 3.07 13.63 -4.00
C ILE A 158 3.86 12.77 -5.00
N VAL A 159 3.72 11.45 -4.86
CA VAL A 159 4.04 10.49 -5.92
C VAL A 159 2.71 10.05 -6.54
N ALA A 160 2.51 10.37 -7.80
CA ALA A 160 1.31 10.04 -8.56
C ALA A 160 1.59 8.87 -9.49
N ARG A 161 0.69 7.89 -9.49
CA ARG A 161 0.76 6.70 -10.34
C ARG A 161 -0.61 6.37 -10.92
N THR A 162 -0.61 5.58 -11.97
CA THR A 162 -1.83 4.96 -12.51
C THR A 162 -2.26 3.76 -11.66
N ASP A 163 -3.58 3.52 -11.59
CA ASP A 163 -4.17 2.33 -10.96
C ASP A 163 -5.26 1.74 -11.89
N PRO A 164 -5.03 0.57 -12.52
CA PRO A 164 -3.82 -0.24 -12.46
C PRO A 164 -2.62 0.44 -13.14
N TYR A 165 -1.42 -0.12 -12.93
CA TYR A 165 -0.21 0.40 -13.55
C TYR A 165 -0.26 0.35 -15.08
N LEU A 166 -0.07 1.52 -15.70
CA LEU A 166 0.27 1.66 -17.11
C LEU A 166 1.78 1.72 -17.29
N PHE A 167 2.24 1.28 -18.47
CA PHE A 167 3.64 1.25 -18.86
C PHE A 167 3.83 1.96 -20.19
N ASP A 168 4.95 2.65 -20.36
CA ASP A 168 5.37 3.19 -21.65
C ASP A 168 5.90 2.08 -22.58
N ASN A 169 6.22 2.43 -23.81
CA ASN A 169 6.76 1.50 -24.81
C ASN A 169 8.14 0.91 -24.42
N ASN A 170 8.81 1.48 -23.41
CA ASN A 170 10.08 0.99 -22.87
C ASN A 170 9.88 0.12 -21.61
N GLY A 171 8.63 -0.19 -21.25
CA GLY A 171 8.29 -0.95 -20.04
C GLY A 171 8.48 -0.18 -18.73
N ARG A 172 8.57 1.15 -18.78
CA ARG A 172 8.65 2.00 -17.58
C ARG A 172 7.25 2.33 -17.08
N ARG A 173 7.07 2.30 -15.75
CA ARG A 173 5.78 2.66 -15.11
C ARG A 173 5.45 4.13 -15.37
N VAL A 174 4.20 4.41 -15.70
CA VAL A 174 3.67 5.78 -15.79
C VAL A 174 3.44 6.31 -14.37
N VAL A 175 4.47 6.97 -13.85
CA VAL A 175 4.56 7.53 -12.49
C VAL A 175 5.29 8.86 -12.58
N PHE A 176 4.85 9.85 -11.81
CA PHE A 176 5.62 11.06 -11.59
C PHE A 176 5.62 11.44 -10.11
N LYS A 177 6.57 12.31 -9.75
CA LYS A 177 6.63 12.93 -8.42
C LYS A 177 6.68 14.43 -8.58
N THR A 178 6.03 15.14 -7.69
CA THR A 178 6.09 16.60 -7.60
C THR A 178 6.29 16.98 -6.13
N LYS A 179 7.16 17.95 -5.85
CA LYS A 179 7.48 18.38 -4.49
C LYS A 179 7.15 19.84 -4.31
N THR A 180 6.64 20.22 -3.14
CA THR A 180 6.27 21.60 -2.84
C THR A 180 7.47 22.55 -2.95
N LYS A 181 8.68 22.07 -2.64
CA LYS A 181 9.93 22.84 -2.77
C LYS A 181 10.39 23.12 -4.21
N ASP A 182 9.78 22.45 -5.20
CA ASP A 182 10.13 22.62 -6.61
C ASP A 182 9.38 23.83 -7.22
N PHE A 183 8.50 24.48 -6.43
CA PHE A 183 7.80 25.73 -6.71
C PHE A 183 8.34 26.85 -5.83
#